data_AF-A0A371PVF6-F1
#
_entry.id   AF-A0A371PVF6-F1
#
_cell.length_a   1.000
_cell.length_b   1.000
_cell.length_c   1.000
_cell.angle_alpha   90.00
_cell.angle_beta   90.00
_cell.angle_gamma   90.00
#
_symmetry.space_group_name_H-M   'P 1'
#
loop_
_entity.id
_entity.type
_entity.pdbx_description
1 polymer ?
#
loop_
_entity_poly.entity_id
_entity_poly.type
_entity_poly.pdbx_seq_one_letter_code
_entity_poly.pdbx_strand_id
1 'polypeptide(L)'
;MTPPPQKENAVTAPESPNHYPLSEGAQPVAVAPPLTGDPYLWFVTGDARIGRFRTGTPYDSRVFTPNYSARKAETLTTLSTTVWTYAHTSADGRVVSCTASGDYGLHGTGPAVACQALAVGHNSEDRERLVATHASRKSLVFIDTRKGGVEYSTTYKHALYGLAISSDTPKEYWVSCPEAKELLTFDASDGGFSPHPIGLEFEPRDVAVSEAIMRTVWVGTSAKKIAKYNVDDPGTVYIDTPAVPGRLLVLPDGTLWFTMPDADQIGYINPGEAEVAGSVATGKGTRPSGLALDRNGQLWAGLEGTGQMFRVSEYQLKAVSGQGQEATVGQDFPHPLTVRAERLDQTPEPGAAITFTVVGDNARFFPGDRQTDQRTTGEDGTAQSSLLRAKEPGTFTVTAEWTEKQGYTRFENLVVRATVDKADSTRYHSGAGQHADPGENFDRRLRVVVVDKNGAPVPKVRVTFRVMGSNPASFGGNPTANATSGDDGTATAPVLTAGQQSASFKVEAWAKDAQAGTVFREYID
;
A
#
# COMPACT_ATOMS: atom_id res chain seq x y z
N MET A 1 -3.83 -45.67 -10.28
CA MET A 1 -3.94 -44.47 -9.42
C MET A 1 -3.19 -43.35 -10.12
N THR A 2 -3.92 -42.53 -10.86
CA THR A 2 -3.43 -41.28 -11.44
C THR A 2 -3.23 -40.27 -10.30
N PRO A 3 -2.13 -39.49 -10.29
CA PRO A 3 -1.97 -38.44 -9.28
C PRO A 3 -3.04 -37.36 -9.48
N PRO A 4 -3.49 -36.71 -8.39
CA PRO A 4 -4.49 -35.64 -8.50
C PRO A 4 -3.89 -34.47 -9.29
N PRO A 5 -4.71 -33.73 -10.06
CA PRO A 5 -4.25 -32.56 -10.80
C PRO A 5 -3.70 -31.52 -9.82
N GLN A 6 -2.51 -31.02 -10.12
CA GLN A 6 -1.93 -29.86 -9.44
C GLN A 6 -2.90 -28.69 -9.61
N LYS A 7 -3.30 -28.08 -8.49
CA LYS A 7 -3.98 -26.78 -8.52
C LYS A 7 -3.07 -25.81 -9.26
N GLU A 8 -3.53 -25.32 -10.40
CA GLU A 8 -2.92 -24.18 -11.07
C GLU A 8 -2.71 -23.07 -10.06
N ASN A 9 -1.49 -22.52 -10.07
CA ASN A 9 -1.13 -21.36 -9.29
C ASN A 9 -2.20 -20.29 -9.46
N ALA A 10 -2.73 -19.78 -8.34
CA ALA A 10 -3.55 -18.58 -8.34
C ALA A 10 -2.81 -17.52 -9.18
N VAL A 11 -3.46 -17.05 -10.24
CA VAL A 11 -2.98 -15.94 -11.04
C VAL A 11 -2.84 -14.76 -10.09
N THR A 12 -1.61 -14.50 -9.67
CA THR A 12 -1.24 -13.27 -8.97
C THR A 12 -1.69 -12.13 -9.87
N ALA A 13 -2.48 -11.20 -9.31
CA ALA A 13 -2.93 -10.02 -10.02
C ALA A 13 -1.72 -9.36 -10.72
N PRO A 14 -1.86 -8.88 -11.97
CA PRO A 14 -0.77 -8.22 -12.66
C PRO A 14 -0.23 -7.09 -11.79
N GLU A 15 1.09 -7.09 -11.57
CA GLU A 15 1.79 -5.97 -10.96
C GLU A 15 1.51 -4.72 -11.82
N SER A 16 1.27 -3.57 -11.18
CA SER A 16 0.98 -2.31 -11.88
C SER A 16 2.05 -2.04 -12.95
N PRO A 17 1.71 -1.47 -14.13
CA PRO A 17 2.62 -1.27 -15.26
C PRO A 17 3.82 -0.35 -14.96
N ASN A 18 3.87 0.22 -13.75
CA ASN A 18 4.92 1.10 -13.29
C ASN A 18 5.94 0.41 -12.37
N HIS A 19 5.79 -0.89 -12.09
CA HIS A 19 6.69 -1.67 -11.25
C HIS A 19 7.68 -2.48 -12.06
N TYR A 20 8.95 -2.33 -11.75
CA TYR A 20 10.05 -2.98 -12.44
C TYR A 20 10.93 -3.73 -11.43
N PRO A 21 10.81 -5.07 -11.35
CA PRO A 21 11.61 -5.89 -10.44
C PRO A 21 13.12 -5.71 -10.67
N LEU A 22 13.86 -5.62 -9.58
CA LEU A 22 15.32 -5.66 -9.63
C LEU A 22 15.82 -7.10 -9.56
N SER A 23 16.96 -7.34 -10.20
CA SER A 23 17.64 -8.63 -10.17
C SER A 23 18.18 -8.96 -8.77
N GLU A 24 18.42 -10.25 -8.55
CA GLU A 24 19.11 -10.77 -7.35
C GLU A 24 18.44 -10.40 -6.00
N GLY A 25 17.13 -10.17 -6.01
CA GLY A 25 16.36 -9.82 -4.81
C GLY A 25 16.80 -8.50 -4.18
N ALA A 26 17.35 -7.58 -4.98
CA ALA A 26 17.83 -6.29 -4.50
C ALA A 26 16.68 -5.45 -3.92
N GLN A 27 16.89 -4.93 -2.71
CA GLN A 27 15.98 -4.01 -2.03
C GLN A 27 16.61 -2.61 -2.03
N PRO A 28 16.17 -1.70 -2.92
CA PRO A 28 16.79 -0.39 -3.06
C PRO A 28 16.41 0.48 -1.86
N VAL A 29 17.41 1.00 -1.14
CA VAL A 29 17.21 1.93 0.00
C VAL A 29 17.48 3.38 -0.37
N ALA A 30 18.29 3.61 -1.41
CA ALA A 30 18.46 4.92 -2.04
C ALA A 30 18.67 4.76 -3.54
N VAL A 31 18.27 5.80 -4.29
CA VAL A 31 18.39 5.89 -5.75
C VAL A 31 19.10 7.21 -6.07
N ALA A 32 19.93 7.19 -7.10
CA ALA A 32 20.68 8.34 -7.58
C ALA A 32 20.55 8.48 -9.10
N PRO A 33 20.67 9.71 -9.64
CA PRO A 33 20.54 9.97 -11.05
C PRO A 33 21.68 9.30 -11.86
N PRO A 34 21.56 9.26 -13.19
CA PRO A 34 22.56 8.64 -14.04
C PRO A 34 23.92 9.33 -13.98
N LEU A 35 24.99 8.54 -14.14
CA LEU A 35 26.33 9.07 -14.35
C LEU A 35 26.41 9.82 -15.69
N THR A 36 27.35 10.77 -15.78
CA THR A 36 27.66 11.42 -17.06
C THR A 36 28.03 10.35 -18.10
N GLY A 37 27.30 10.30 -19.21
CA GLY A 37 27.55 9.31 -20.27
C GLY A 37 26.92 7.93 -20.09
N ASP A 38 26.39 7.56 -18.91
CA ASP A 38 25.65 6.30 -18.67
C ASP A 38 24.09 6.38 -18.59
N PRO A 39 23.28 5.51 -19.27
CA PRO A 39 21.80 5.60 -19.29
C PRO A 39 21.08 4.98 -18.08
N TYR A 40 21.79 4.66 -17.01
CA TYR A 40 21.22 3.91 -15.90
C TYR A 40 20.97 4.81 -14.71
N LEU A 41 19.83 4.63 -14.04
CA LEU A 41 19.70 5.01 -12.65
C LEU A 41 20.59 4.09 -11.81
N TRP A 42 21.04 4.62 -10.68
CA TRP A 42 21.85 3.87 -9.73
C TRP A 42 21.09 3.69 -8.43
N PHE A 43 21.29 2.56 -7.78
CA PHE A 43 20.69 2.28 -6.50
C PHE A 43 21.68 1.58 -5.58
N VAL A 44 21.42 1.65 -4.28
CA VAL A 44 22.14 0.89 -3.27
C VAL A 44 21.15 0.09 -2.46
N THR A 45 21.55 -1.11 -2.07
CA THR A 45 20.76 -2.00 -1.21
C THR A 45 21.09 -1.79 0.26
N GLY A 46 20.25 -2.28 1.17
CA GLY A 46 20.49 -2.21 2.61
C GLY A 46 21.84 -2.81 3.04
N ASP A 47 22.32 -3.85 2.36
CA ASP A 47 23.64 -4.47 2.58
C ASP A 47 24.79 -3.79 1.80
N ALA A 48 24.57 -2.55 1.33
CA ALA A 48 25.51 -1.69 0.62
C ALA A 48 26.00 -2.21 -0.74
N ARG A 49 25.26 -3.11 -1.39
CA ARG A 49 25.55 -3.46 -2.79
C ARG A 49 25.02 -2.35 -3.69
N ILE A 50 25.89 -1.84 -4.57
CA ILE A 50 25.50 -0.87 -5.58
C ILE A 50 25.03 -1.63 -6.82
N GLY A 51 23.93 -1.18 -7.39
CA GLY A 51 23.40 -1.66 -8.65
C GLY A 51 23.01 -0.53 -9.57
N ARG A 52 22.72 -0.88 -10.81
CA ARG A 52 22.23 0.03 -11.84
C ARG A 52 20.99 -0.53 -12.52
N PHE A 53 20.11 0.37 -12.94
CA PHE A 53 18.82 0.06 -13.56
C PHE A 53 18.65 0.87 -14.84
N ARG A 54 18.35 0.18 -15.95
CA ARG A 54 18.11 0.80 -17.26
C ARG A 54 16.64 1.22 -17.35
N THR A 55 16.39 2.52 -17.55
CA THR A 55 15.02 3.06 -17.56
C THR A 55 14.30 2.96 -18.92
N GLY A 56 14.97 2.43 -19.95
CA GLY A 56 14.41 2.22 -21.29
C GLY A 56 14.32 0.74 -21.65
N THR A 57 13.51 0.40 -22.66
CA THR A 57 13.28 -0.98 -23.10
C THR A 57 14.48 -1.58 -23.87
N PRO A 58 14.83 -2.87 -23.63
CA PRO A 58 14.33 -3.70 -22.53
C PRO A 58 14.86 -3.19 -21.17
N TYR A 59 13.98 -3.18 -20.16
CA TYR A 59 14.37 -2.89 -18.78
C TYR A 59 15.36 -3.96 -18.30
N ASP A 60 16.42 -3.52 -17.63
CA ASP A 60 17.46 -4.40 -17.12
C ASP A 60 18.05 -3.83 -15.83
N SER A 61 18.45 -4.71 -14.93
CA SER A 61 19.12 -4.33 -13.70
C SER A 61 20.28 -5.27 -13.40
N ARG A 62 21.34 -4.69 -12.84
CA ARG A 62 22.51 -5.44 -12.38
C ARG A 62 22.94 -4.95 -11.02
N VAL A 63 23.23 -5.88 -10.12
CA VAL A 63 23.86 -5.61 -8.84
C VAL A 63 25.33 -5.99 -8.95
N PHE A 64 26.23 -5.14 -8.44
CA PHE A 64 27.66 -5.41 -8.45
C PHE A 64 28.08 -6.05 -7.13
N THR A 65 28.89 -7.10 -7.19
CA THR A 65 29.42 -7.76 -6.00
C THR A 65 30.52 -6.92 -5.35
N PRO A 66 30.34 -6.43 -4.11
CA PRO A 66 31.36 -5.68 -3.42
C PRO A 66 32.55 -6.56 -3.03
N ASN A 67 33.74 -5.97 -2.94
CA ASN A 67 34.96 -6.59 -2.38
C ASN A 67 35.04 -6.42 -0.85
N TYR A 68 33.91 -6.15 -0.20
CA TYR A 68 33.77 -5.92 1.24
C TYR A 68 32.40 -6.41 1.72
N SER A 69 32.21 -6.45 3.04
CA SER A 69 30.91 -6.76 3.64
C SER A 69 30.44 -5.61 4.50
N ALA A 70 29.20 -5.17 4.28
CA ALA A 70 28.54 -4.16 5.06
C ALA A 70 27.18 -4.65 5.55
N ARG A 71 26.69 -3.99 6.60
CA ARG A 71 25.41 -4.30 7.24
C ARG A 71 24.34 -3.26 6.92
N LYS A 72 24.75 -2.07 6.48
CA LYS A 72 23.86 -0.93 6.27
C LYS A 72 24.42 0.07 5.26
N ALA A 73 23.60 0.49 4.31
CA ALA A 73 23.73 1.74 3.57
C ALA A 73 22.39 2.48 3.59
N GLU A 74 22.41 3.81 3.46
CA GLU A 74 21.20 4.65 3.54
C GLU A 74 21.13 5.73 2.45
N THR A 75 22.25 6.03 1.81
CA THR A 75 22.37 7.17 0.91
C THR A 75 23.21 6.82 -0.30
N LEU A 76 22.94 7.51 -1.41
CA LEU A 76 23.61 7.33 -2.68
C LEU A 76 23.68 8.68 -3.39
N THR A 77 24.82 8.99 -3.96
CA THR A 77 24.97 10.14 -4.87
C THR A 77 25.87 9.78 -6.04
N THR A 78 25.86 10.61 -7.07
CA THR A 78 26.72 10.46 -8.23
C THR A 78 27.63 11.66 -8.37
N LEU A 79 28.87 11.40 -8.76
CA LEU A 79 29.85 12.44 -9.08
C LEU A 79 30.63 12.04 -10.33
N SER A 80 30.42 12.80 -11.40
CA SER A 80 30.97 12.55 -12.74
C SER A 80 30.68 11.13 -13.26
N THR A 81 31.65 10.22 -13.13
CA THR A 81 31.61 8.84 -13.66
C THR A 81 31.58 7.77 -12.55
N THR A 82 31.38 8.18 -11.31
CA THR A 82 31.44 7.30 -10.14
C THR A 82 30.23 7.50 -9.23
N VAL A 83 29.70 6.40 -8.74
CA VAL A 83 28.63 6.38 -7.74
C VAL A 83 29.24 6.25 -6.36
N TRP A 84 28.67 6.94 -5.39
CA TRP A 84 29.19 7.00 -4.03
C TRP A 84 28.09 6.72 -3.02
N THR A 85 28.41 5.86 -2.05
CA THR A 85 27.55 5.55 -0.92
C THR A 85 28.35 5.53 0.36
N TYR A 86 27.64 5.52 1.48
CA TYR A 86 28.22 5.29 2.78
C TYR A 86 27.80 3.92 3.31
N ALA A 87 28.78 3.07 3.59
CA ALA A 87 28.58 1.70 4.05
C ALA A 87 29.06 1.54 5.49
N HIS A 88 28.20 0.98 6.33
CA HIS A 88 28.54 0.58 7.70
C HIS A 88 29.05 -0.86 7.67
N THR A 89 30.34 -1.05 7.87
CA THR A 89 30.93 -2.38 7.99
C THR A 89 30.87 -2.87 9.44
N SER A 90 31.28 -4.12 9.68
CA SER A 90 31.37 -4.66 11.04
C SER A 90 32.50 -4.04 11.89
N ALA A 91 33.49 -3.41 11.26
CA ALA A 91 34.66 -2.86 11.92
C ALA A 91 34.68 -1.31 11.92
N ASP A 92 34.18 -0.69 10.86
CA ASP A 92 34.25 0.75 10.62
C ASP A 92 33.18 1.24 9.65
N GLY A 93 33.01 2.56 9.60
CA GLY A 93 32.25 3.20 8.56
C GLY A 93 33.15 3.52 7.35
N ARG A 94 32.63 3.35 6.14
CA ARG A 94 33.40 3.58 4.91
C ARG A 94 32.59 4.33 3.89
N VAL A 95 33.27 5.24 3.20
CA VAL A 95 32.73 5.76 1.94
C VAL A 95 33.16 4.81 0.85
N VAL A 96 32.20 4.42 0.03
CA VAL A 96 32.38 3.43 -1.01
C VAL A 96 32.07 4.07 -2.34
N SER A 97 33.00 3.93 -3.28
CA SER A 97 32.81 4.29 -4.67
C SER A 97 32.55 3.05 -5.52
N CYS A 98 31.70 3.16 -6.54
CA CYS A 98 31.53 2.16 -7.59
C CYS A 98 31.57 2.84 -8.95
N THR A 99 32.42 2.35 -9.85
CA THR A 99 32.49 2.83 -11.24
C THR A 99 31.37 2.20 -12.08
N ALA A 100 31.18 2.72 -13.30
CA ALA A 100 30.24 2.14 -14.26
C ALA A 100 30.54 0.67 -14.65
N SER A 101 31.79 0.22 -14.50
CA SER A 101 32.22 -1.17 -14.70
C SER A 101 31.94 -2.08 -13.50
N GLY A 102 31.58 -1.52 -12.34
CA GLY A 102 31.37 -2.26 -11.10
C GLY A 102 32.61 -2.38 -10.21
N ASP A 103 33.64 -1.56 -10.46
CA ASP A 103 34.86 -1.59 -9.66
C ASP A 103 34.65 -0.79 -8.38
N TYR A 104 34.83 -1.45 -7.23
CA TYR A 104 34.66 -0.86 -5.92
C TYR A 104 35.95 -0.24 -5.37
N GLY A 105 35.84 1.00 -4.89
CA GLY A 105 36.87 1.69 -4.12
C GLY A 105 36.40 1.92 -2.69
N LEU A 106 37.30 1.74 -1.73
CA LEU A 106 37.04 1.89 -0.29
C LEU A 106 37.85 3.06 0.27
N HIS A 107 37.16 4.01 0.88
CA HIS A 107 37.76 5.22 1.44
C HIS A 107 37.46 5.25 2.93
N GLY A 108 38.51 5.12 3.75
CA GLY A 108 38.37 5.03 5.20
C GLY A 108 38.01 6.38 5.83
N THR A 109 36.95 6.42 6.63
CA THR A 109 36.50 7.64 7.33
C THR A 109 36.79 7.61 8.84
N GLY A 110 37.48 6.57 9.32
CA GLY A 110 37.76 6.32 10.75
C GLY A 110 36.76 5.36 11.41
N PRO A 111 36.96 4.99 12.70
CA PRO A 111 36.17 3.96 13.38
C PRO A 111 34.72 4.38 13.71
N ALA A 112 33.81 3.41 13.61
CA ALA A 112 32.39 3.42 14.01
C ALA A 112 31.64 4.74 13.79
N VAL A 113 31.27 4.99 12.53
CA VAL A 113 30.74 6.28 12.09
C VAL A 113 29.35 6.09 11.47
N ALA A 114 28.38 6.88 11.95
CA ALA A 114 27.05 7.00 11.34
C ALA A 114 27.00 8.23 10.44
N CYS A 115 27.21 8.04 9.13
CA CYS A 115 26.86 9.04 8.13
C CYS A 115 25.44 8.79 7.65
N GLN A 116 24.65 9.87 7.55
CA GLN A 116 23.22 9.79 7.27
C GLN A 116 22.87 10.36 5.89
N ALA A 117 23.66 11.32 5.40
CA ALA A 117 23.48 11.92 4.09
C ALA A 117 24.81 12.12 3.36
N LEU A 118 24.75 12.11 2.03
CA LEU A 118 25.87 12.31 1.12
C LEU A 118 25.41 13.18 -0.05
N ALA A 119 26.17 14.21 -0.37
CA ALA A 119 25.90 15.13 -1.48
C ALA A 119 27.20 15.56 -2.16
N VAL A 120 27.06 16.23 -3.30
CA VAL A 120 28.16 16.88 -4.02
C VAL A 120 28.08 18.37 -3.78
N GLY A 121 29.21 18.98 -3.42
CA GLY A 121 29.35 20.43 -3.29
C GLY A 121 30.74 20.87 -3.71
N HIS A 122 31.01 22.17 -3.61
CA HIS A 122 32.28 22.77 -3.98
C HIS A 122 33.07 23.21 -2.75
N ASN A 123 34.39 23.11 -2.80
CA ASN A 123 35.28 23.70 -1.79
C ASN A 123 35.51 25.21 -2.03
N SER A 124 36.33 25.84 -1.20
CA SER A 124 36.69 27.26 -1.35
C SER A 124 37.32 27.59 -2.70
N GLU A 125 38.10 26.66 -3.28
CA GLU A 125 38.71 26.75 -4.62
C GLU A 125 37.75 26.44 -5.78
N ASP A 126 36.45 26.27 -5.50
CA ASP A 126 35.41 25.96 -6.49
C ASP A 126 35.58 24.61 -7.20
N ARG A 127 36.20 23.66 -6.50
CA ARG A 127 36.35 22.28 -6.96
C ARG A 127 35.28 21.40 -6.32
N GLU A 128 34.65 20.57 -7.15
CA GLU A 128 33.72 19.53 -6.70
C GLU A 128 34.39 18.60 -5.67
N ARG A 129 33.61 18.25 -4.65
CA ARG A 129 33.95 17.29 -3.61
C ARG A 129 32.70 16.58 -3.12
N LEU A 130 32.90 15.40 -2.53
CA LEU A 130 31.83 14.75 -1.78
C LEU A 130 31.78 15.32 -0.37
N VAL A 131 30.56 15.50 0.12
CA VAL A 131 30.26 15.99 1.45
C VAL A 131 29.32 14.99 2.12
N ALA A 132 29.65 14.54 3.31
CA ALA A 132 28.79 13.69 4.12
C ALA A 132 28.57 14.29 5.52
N THR A 133 27.41 14.03 6.11
CA THR A 133 27.15 14.34 7.51
C THR A 133 27.74 13.28 8.41
N HIS A 134 28.29 13.66 9.55
CA HIS A 134 28.82 12.72 10.53
C HIS A 134 28.19 12.99 11.90
N ALA A 135 27.18 12.20 12.24
CA ALA A 135 26.38 12.40 13.45
C ALA A 135 27.24 12.35 14.74
N SER A 136 28.09 11.33 14.89
CA SER A 136 28.87 11.13 16.12
C SER A 136 30.00 12.15 16.34
N ARG A 137 30.66 12.62 15.26
CA ARG A 137 31.68 13.69 15.31
C ARG A 137 31.07 15.08 15.28
N LYS A 138 29.77 15.18 14.95
CA LYS A 138 29.06 16.45 14.81
C LYS A 138 29.77 17.35 13.79
N SER A 139 30.22 16.78 12.68
CA SER A 139 31.01 17.49 11.66
C SER A 139 30.57 17.04 10.28
N LEU A 140 30.96 17.82 9.26
CA LEU A 140 30.94 17.36 7.88
C LEU A 140 32.23 16.61 7.57
N VAL A 141 32.12 15.66 6.64
CA VAL A 141 33.24 14.90 6.08
C VAL A 141 33.39 15.32 4.64
N PHE A 142 34.59 15.71 4.25
CA PHE A 142 34.94 16.09 2.89
C PHE A 142 35.86 15.04 2.31
N ILE A 143 35.56 14.59 1.10
CA ILE A 143 36.32 13.52 0.46
C ILE A 143 36.86 14.04 -0.85
N ASP A 144 38.19 14.10 -0.95
CA ASP A 144 38.87 14.41 -2.19
C ASP A 144 38.81 13.16 -3.09
N THR A 145 38.00 13.23 -4.13
CA THR A 145 37.76 12.12 -5.06
C THR A 145 38.95 11.82 -5.97
N ARG A 146 39.98 12.68 -6.03
CA ARG A 146 41.21 12.45 -6.81
C ARG A 146 42.31 11.80 -5.97
N LYS A 147 42.43 12.18 -4.70
CA LYS A 147 43.50 11.73 -3.81
C LYS A 147 43.08 10.71 -2.75
N GLY A 148 41.77 10.48 -2.58
CA GLY A 148 41.21 9.62 -1.53
C GLY A 148 41.40 10.18 -0.12
N GLY A 149 41.75 11.47 0.00
CA GLY A 149 41.94 12.15 1.28
C GLY A 149 40.61 12.46 1.93
N VAL A 150 40.53 12.27 3.25
CA VAL A 150 39.36 12.64 4.05
C VAL A 150 39.72 13.82 4.95
N GLU A 151 38.96 14.88 4.82
CA GLU A 151 39.03 16.08 5.66
C GLU A 151 37.72 16.23 6.44
N TYR A 152 37.76 17.04 7.50
CA TYR A 152 36.60 17.29 8.35
C TYR A 152 36.39 18.79 8.50
N SER A 153 35.14 19.22 8.61
CA SER A 153 34.84 20.56 9.06
C SER A 153 35.25 20.76 10.52
N THR A 154 35.12 22.00 11.00
CA THR A 154 34.99 22.27 12.43
C THR A 154 33.85 21.44 13.03
N THR A 155 33.88 21.21 14.34
CA THR A 155 32.83 20.49 15.05
C THR A 155 31.66 21.42 15.38
N TYR A 156 30.45 20.97 15.13
CA TYR A 156 29.21 21.59 15.59
C TYR A 156 28.77 21.04 16.95
N LYS A 157 27.91 21.78 17.65
CA LYS A 157 27.42 21.42 18.99
C LYS A 157 26.49 20.19 19.01
N HIS A 158 25.78 19.92 17.91
CA HIS A 158 24.77 18.85 17.80
C HIS A 158 25.03 17.90 16.62
N ALA A 159 24.43 16.71 16.65
CA ALA A 159 24.58 15.72 15.58
C ALA A 159 23.96 16.20 14.26
N LEU A 160 24.72 16.06 13.17
CA LEU A 160 24.29 16.40 11.82
C LEU A 160 23.61 15.19 11.15
N TYR A 161 22.54 15.41 10.40
CA TYR A 161 21.74 14.34 9.79
C TYR A 161 21.56 14.49 8.28
N GLY A 162 20.64 15.33 7.83
CA GLY A 162 20.33 15.57 6.43
C GLY A 162 21.27 16.60 5.83
N LEU A 163 21.43 16.54 4.51
CA LEU A 163 22.33 17.42 3.75
C LEU A 163 21.72 17.71 2.39
N ALA A 164 21.60 18.98 2.05
CA ALA A 164 21.22 19.44 0.71
C ALA A 164 22.20 20.52 0.24
N ILE A 165 22.57 20.44 -1.03
CA ILE A 165 23.45 21.40 -1.69
C ILE A 165 22.84 21.69 -3.06
N SER A 166 22.63 22.97 -3.38
CA SER A 166 22.13 23.36 -4.70
C SER A 166 23.28 23.48 -5.70
N SER A 167 23.02 23.17 -6.96
CA SER A 167 23.97 23.46 -8.05
C SER A 167 24.18 24.96 -8.28
N ASP A 168 23.22 25.81 -7.92
CA ASP A 168 23.33 27.26 -8.09
C ASP A 168 24.15 27.92 -6.98
N THR A 169 24.14 27.33 -5.78
CA THR A 169 24.88 27.76 -4.60
C THR A 169 25.79 26.64 -4.07
N PRO A 170 26.72 26.10 -4.89
CA PRO A 170 27.39 24.84 -4.60
C PRO A 170 28.37 24.90 -3.42
N LYS A 171 28.61 26.09 -2.83
CA LYS A 171 29.44 26.28 -1.63
C LYS A 171 28.61 26.43 -0.35
N GLU A 172 27.29 26.53 -0.44
CA GLU A 172 26.41 26.62 0.72
C GLU A 172 25.74 25.27 0.97
N TYR A 173 25.96 24.70 2.16
CA TYR A 173 25.43 23.39 2.50
C TYR A 173 24.37 23.51 3.56
N TRP A 174 23.14 23.10 3.23
CA TRP A 174 22.04 23.04 4.18
C TRP A 174 22.08 21.74 4.96
N VAL A 175 22.05 21.85 6.29
CA VAL A 175 22.23 20.70 7.20
C VAL A 175 21.15 20.69 8.26
N SER A 176 20.50 19.54 8.46
CA SER A 176 19.54 19.37 9.56
C SER A 176 20.21 18.78 10.81
N CYS A 177 19.73 19.22 11.98
CA CYS A 177 20.14 18.76 13.30
C CYS A 177 18.91 18.28 14.10
N PRO A 178 18.59 16.97 14.07
CA PRO A 178 17.37 16.43 14.69
C PRO A 178 17.24 16.75 16.18
N GLU A 179 18.29 16.47 16.95
CA GLU A 179 18.31 16.61 18.42
C GLU A 179 18.06 18.05 18.88
N ALA A 180 18.56 19.01 18.11
CA ALA A 180 18.45 20.43 18.42
C ALA A 180 17.19 21.07 17.82
N LYS A 181 16.50 20.35 16.92
CA LYS A 181 15.47 20.91 16.04
C LYS A 181 15.98 22.15 15.31
N GLU A 182 17.15 22.05 14.70
CA GLU A 182 17.81 23.16 14.01
C GLU A 182 18.03 22.83 12.53
N LEU A 183 17.88 23.84 11.68
CA LEU A 183 18.39 23.88 10.31
C LEU A 183 19.52 24.91 10.26
N LEU A 184 20.65 24.57 9.64
CA LEU A 184 21.81 25.46 9.57
C LEU A 184 22.47 25.39 8.19
N THR A 185 23.34 26.36 7.92
CA THR A 185 24.19 26.36 6.73
C THR A 185 25.66 26.16 7.11
N PHE A 186 26.42 25.55 6.21
CA PHE A 186 27.88 25.57 6.23
C PHE A 186 28.37 26.24 4.94
N ASP A 187 29.19 27.28 5.06
CA ASP A 187 29.81 27.94 3.90
C ASP A 187 31.20 27.34 3.65
N ALA A 188 31.36 26.71 2.50
CA ALA A 188 32.62 26.11 2.09
C ALA A 188 33.70 27.13 1.71
N SER A 189 33.32 28.41 1.53
CA SER A 189 34.24 29.50 1.19
C SER A 189 35.07 29.91 2.40
N ASP A 190 34.46 30.00 3.58
CA ASP A 190 35.12 30.38 4.83
C ASP A 190 35.33 29.18 5.80
N GLY A 191 34.67 28.06 5.56
CA GLY A 191 34.79 26.83 6.35
C GLY A 191 34.01 26.85 7.66
N GLY A 192 32.98 27.68 7.78
CA GLY A 192 32.20 27.89 9.00
C GLY A 192 30.75 27.38 8.92
N PHE A 193 30.22 26.96 10.07
CA PHE A 193 28.77 26.84 10.26
C PHE A 193 28.15 28.20 10.54
N SER A 194 26.89 28.39 10.15
CA SER A 194 26.16 29.62 10.42
C SER A 194 26.07 29.89 11.93
N PRO A 195 26.33 31.13 12.38
CA PRO A 195 26.33 31.48 13.81
C PRO A 195 24.91 31.50 14.41
N HIS A 196 23.89 31.65 13.57
CA HIS A 196 22.48 31.71 13.96
C HIS A 196 21.73 30.58 13.23
N PRO A 197 21.62 29.38 13.83
CA PRO A 197 20.82 28.31 13.26
C PRO A 197 19.33 28.68 13.31
N ILE A 198 18.56 28.15 12.36
CA ILE A 198 17.12 28.32 12.25
C ILE A 198 16.45 27.28 13.16
N GLY A 199 15.70 27.74 14.16
CA GLY A 199 14.93 26.88 15.05
C GLY A 199 13.68 26.32 14.37
N LEU A 200 13.44 25.02 14.55
CA LEU A 200 12.29 24.29 14.06
C LEU A 200 11.45 23.74 15.23
N GLU A 201 10.16 23.50 15.00
CA GLU A 201 9.22 22.98 15.99
C GLU A 201 9.36 21.46 16.17
N PHE A 202 9.72 20.76 15.09
CA PHE A 202 9.80 19.31 15.00
C PHE A 202 11.21 18.87 14.63
N GLU A 203 11.55 17.62 14.93
CA GLU A 203 12.88 17.09 14.61
C GLU A 203 13.06 16.99 13.08
N PRO A 204 14.01 17.74 12.49
CA PRO A 204 14.27 17.66 11.06
C PRO A 204 14.99 16.36 10.69
N ARG A 205 14.74 15.87 9.48
CA ARG A 205 15.32 14.65 8.90
C ARG A 205 15.96 14.99 7.56
N ASP A 206 15.38 14.55 6.45
CA ASP A 206 15.92 14.83 5.12
C ASP A 206 15.68 16.30 4.73
N VAL A 207 16.58 16.84 3.91
CA VAL A 207 16.58 18.24 3.50
C VAL A 207 16.65 18.28 1.97
N ALA A 208 15.92 19.20 1.35
CA ALA A 208 16.07 19.52 -0.06
C ALA A 208 16.02 21.04 -0.24
N VAL A 209 16.72 21.55 -1.26
CA VAL A 209 16.80 22.99 -1.55
C VAL A 209 16.26 23.26 -2.95
N SER A 210 15.52 24.35 -3.10
CA SER A 210 15.03 24.88 -4.36
C SER A 210 15.49 26.32 -4.52
N GLU A 211 16.11 26.62 -5.65
CA GLU A 211 16.51 27.97 -6.04
C GLU A 211 15.58 28.53 -7.14
N ALA A 212 14.59 27.75 -7.59
CA ALA A 212 13.77 28.07 -8.75
C ALA A 212 12.69 29.14 -8.48
N ILE A 213 12.01 29.08 -7.32
CA ILE A 213 10.90 29.99 -6.94
C ILE A 213 10.99 30.29 -5.46
N MET A 214 11.46 31.50 -5.11
CA MET A 214 11.83 31.93 -3.74
C MET A 214 12.81 30.94 -3.13
N ARG A 215 14.05 31.34 -2.83
CA ARG A 215 15.05 30.38 -2.37
C ARG A 215 14.53 29.64 -1.13
N THR A 216 14.19 28.36 -1.29
CA THR A 216 13.38 27.61 -0.34
C THR A 216 14.11 26.37 0.09
N VAL A 217 14.14 26.13 1.40
CA VAL A 217 14.65 24.91 2.00
C VAL A 217 13.48 24.10 2.56
N TRP A 218 13.33 22.90 2.03
CA TRP A 218 12.32 21.94 2.45
C TRP A 218 12.96 20.95 3.42
N VAL A 219 12.28 20.74 4.55
CA VAL A 219 12.79 19.89 5.63
C VAL A 219 11.71 18.89 6.02
N GLY A 220 11.93 17.61 5.72
CA GLY A 220 11.09 16.53 6.23
C GLY A 220 11.27 16.42 7.74
N THR A 221 10.19 16.15 8.49
CA THR A 221 10.26 16.05 9.96
C THR A 221 9.75 14.70 10.46
N SER A 222 10.08 14.36 11.71
CA SER A 222 9.51 13.17 12.36
C SER A 222 8.01 13.26 12.64
N ALA A 223 7.39 14.44 12.45
CA ALA A 223 6.05 14.76 12.95
C ALA A 223 4.95 14.85 11.87
N LYS A 224 4.99 14.00 10.83
CA LYS A 224 4.05 14.06 9.68
C LYS A 224 3.89 15.49 9.12
N LYS A 225 5.01 16.21 9.07
CA LYS A 225 5.07 17.59 8.61
C LYS A 225 6.32 17.81 7.77
N ILE A 226 6.21 18.73 6.81
CA ILE A 226 7.36 19.30 6.09
C ILE A 226 7.47 20.77 6.50
N ALA A 227 8.67 21.19 6.92
CA ALA A 227 8.98 22.59 7.13
C ALA A 227 9.42 23.20 5.79
N LYS A 228 8.77 24.30 5.39
CA LYS A 228 9.14 25.13 4.24
C LYS A 228 9.77 26.41 4.77
N TYR A 229 11.07 26.55 4.63
CA TYR A 229 11.81 27.74 5.04
C TYR A 229 12.14 28.61 3.82
N ASN A 230 11.74 29.88 3.84
CA ASN A 230 12.11 30.85 2.83
C ASN A 230 13.42 31.55 3.25
N VAL A 231 14.44 31.50 2.40
CA VAL A 231 15.77 32.06 2.65
C VAL A 231 15.79 33.58 2.40
N ASP A 232 15.01 34.07 1.43
CA ASP A 232 14.99 35.47 1.03
C ASP A 232 14.10 36.33 1.95
N ASP A 233 13.02 35.75 2.48
CA ASP A 233 12.16 36.32 3.51
C ASP A 233 12.05 35.34 4.69
N PRO A 234 12.99 35.40 5.66
CA PRO A 234 13.16 34.39 6.70
C PRO A 234 11.87 34.07 7.46
N GLY A 235 11.34 32.87 7.19
CA GLY A 235 10.13 32.37 7.81
C GLY A 235 9.92 30.89 7.52
N THR A 236 9.39 30.16 8.50
CA THR A 236 9.07 28.73 8.37
C THR A 236 7.56 28.52 8.37
N VAL A 237 7.06 27.84 7.34
CA VAL A 237 5.69 27.35 7.27
C VAL A 237 5.70 25.82 7.43
N TYR A 238 4.82 25.28 8.26
CA TYR A 238 4.67 23.83 8.41
C TYR A 238 3.49 23.31 7.61
N ILE A 239 3.75 22.29 6.82
CA ILE A 239 2.79 21.65 5.93
C ILE A 239 2.48 20.27 6.47
N ASP A 240 1.21 19.97 6.71
CA ASP A 240 0.77 18.64 7.14
C ASP A 240 0.91 17.60 6.01
N THR A 241 1.41 16.42 6.36
CA THR A 241 1.51 15.28 5.45
C THR A 241 0.69 14.08 5.99
N PRO A 242 0.14 13.22 5.11
CA PRO A 242 -0.63 12.05 5.56
C PRO A 242 0.18 11.06 6.43
N ALA A 243 1.47 10.94 6.16
CA ALA A 243 2.43 10.11 6.88
C ALA A 243 3.79 10.80 6.99
N VAL A 244 4.71 10.19 7.74
CA VAL A 244 6.05 10.77 7.97
C VAL A 244 6.79 10.85 6.63
N PRO A 245 7.25 12.04 6.21
CA PRO A 245 8.01 12.19 4.99
C PRO A 245 9.38 11.52 5.14
N GLY A 246 9.77 10.74 4.13
CA GLY A 246 11.06 10.07 4.01
C GLY A 246 12.05 10.92 3.23
N ARG A 247 12.37 10.47 2.01
CA ARG A 247 13.31 11.18 1.12
C ARG A 247 12.63 12.34 0.43
N LEU A 248 13.31 13.48 0.33
CA LEU A 248 12.87 14.68 -0.37
C LEU A 248 13.70 14.87 -1.65
N LEU A 249 13.05 15.35 -2.70
CA LEU A 249 13.69 15.73 -3.97
C LEU A 249 12.95 16.91 -4.57
N VAL A 250 13.65 18.00 -4.84
CA VAL A 250 13.12 19.13 -5.62
C VAL A 250 13.46 18.88 -7.08
N LEU A 251 12.46 18.98 -7.96
CA LEU A 251 12.65 18.89 -9.40
C LEU A 251 12.94 20.27 -10.02
N PRO A 252 13.48 20.34 -11.26
CA PRO A 252 13.81 21.62 -11.90
C PRO A 252 12.63 22.59 -12.09
N ASP A 253 11.40 22.09 -12.11
CA ASP A 253 10.18 22.89 -12.15
C ASP A 253 9.83 23.55 -10.79
N GLY A 254 10.58 23.21 -9.73
CA GLY A 254 10.39 23.67 -8.36
C GLY A 254 9.46 22.78 -7.52
N THR A 255 8.89 21.72 -8.10
CA THR A 255 7.98 20.81 -7.39
C THR A 255 8.78 20.00 -6.38
N LEU A 256 8.34 20.00 -5.11
CA LEU A 256 8.90 19.12 -4.10
C LEU A 256 8.20 17.77 -4.19
N TRP A 257 8.98 16.71 -4.39
CA TRP A 257 8.56 15.33 -4.27
C TRP A 257 9.11 14.70 -3.00
N PHE A 258 8.31 13.85 -2.35
CA PHE A 258 8.75 13.18 -1.13
C PHE A 258 8.14 11.78 -0.97
N THR A 259 8.91 10.84 -0.41
CA THR A 259 8.38 9.51 -0.12
C THR A 259 7.62 9.50 1.21
N MET A 260 6.65 8.60 1.33
CA MET A 260 5.95 8.27 2.58
C MET A 260 5.98 6.75 2.77
N PRO A 261 7.07 6.19 3.31
CA PRO A 261 7.30 4.74 3.33
C PRO A 261 6.18 3.96 4.02
N ASP A 262 5.67 4.45 5.15
CA ASP A 262 4.64 3.75 5.93
C ASP A 262 3.22 3.88 5.36
N ALA A 263 3.02 4.76 4.38
CA ALA A 263 1.77 4.92 3.66
C ALA A 263 1.79 4.30 2.25
N ASP A 264 2.92 3.71 1.83
CA ASP A 264 3.12 3.19 0.48
C ASP A 264 2.79 4.24 -0.61
N GLN A 265 3.20 5.49 -0.39
CA GLN A 265 2.88 6.63 -1.24
C GLN A 265 4.08 7.54 -1.49
N ILE A 266 4.01 8.31 -2.57
CA ILE A 266 4.92 9.42 -2.87
C ILE A 266 4.07 10.68 -2.96
N GLY A 267 4.32 11.66 -2.11
CA GLY A 267 3.63 12.95 -2.11
C GLY A 267 4.36 14.00 -2.96
N TYR A 268 3.64 15.04 -3.35
CA TYR A 268 4.22 16.22 -3.97
C TYR A 268 3.55 17.52 -3.51
N ILE A 269 4.32 18.60 -3.53
CA ILE A 269 3.89 19.97 -3.24
C ILE A 269 4.31 20.82 -4.44
N ASN A 270 3.36 21.54 -5.04
CA ASN A 270 3.68 22.39 -6.18
C ASN A 270 4.51 23.60 -5.73
N PRO A 271 5.27 24.22 -6.65
CA PRO A 271 6.07 25.39 -6.33
C PRO A 271 5.21 26.52 -5.74
N GLY A 272 5.71 27.18 -4.70
CA GLY A 272 4.99 28.30 -4.07
C GLY A 272 3.87 27.90 -3.10
N GLU A 273 3.31 26.68 -3.20
CA GLU A 273 2.24 26.22 -2.32
C GLU A 273 2.72 25.92 -0.90
N ALA A 274 1.77 25.91 0.05
CA ALA A 274 1.97 25.59 1.45
C ALA A 274 1.06 24.44 1.92
N GLU A 275 0.65 23.59 0.98
CA GLU A 275 -0.15 22.40 1.23
C GLU A 275 0.27 21.26 0.29
N VAL A 276 -0.03 20.01 0.67
CA VAL A 276 0.22 18.85 -0.18
C VAL A 276 -0.77 18.83 -1.33
N ALA A 277 -0.28 19.01 -2.56
CA ALA A 277 -1.09 19.01 -3.77
C ALA A 277 -1.69 17.64 -4.07
N GLY A 278 -0.96 16.56 -3.75
CA GLY A 278 -1.46 15.19 -3.87
C GLY A 278 -0.42 14.13 -3.58
N SER A 279 -0.77 12.88 -3.90
CA SER A 279 0.11 11.73 -3.73
C SER A 279 -0.16 10.63 -4.75
N VAL A 280 0.89 9.91 -5.13
CA VAL A 280 0.85 8.72 -5.98
C VAL A 280 0.96 7.48 -5.09
N ALA A 281 -0.01 6.56 -5.21
CA ALA A 281 0.06 5.27 -4.56
C ALA A 281 1.10 4.37 -5.25
N THR A 282 2.01 3.82 -4.46
CA THR A 282 3.02 2.87 -4.94
C THR A 282 2.58 1.41 -4.74
N GLY A 283 1.56 1.14 -3.93
CA GLY A 283 1.01 -0.20 -3.72
C GLY A 283 1.46 -0.82 -2.40
N LYS A 284 0.64 -1.73 -1.86
CA LYS A 284 0.77 -2.21 -0.47
C LYS A 284 2.12 -2.89 -0.19
N GLY A 285 2.79 -2.47 0.89
CA GLY A 285 4.05 -3.04 1.37
C GLY A 285 5.28 -2.67 0.54
N THR A 286 5.17 -1.70 -0.37
CA THR A 286 6.25 -1.32 -1.29
C THR A 286 7.28 -0.40 -0.63
N ARG A 287 6.86 0.40 0.35
CA ARG A 287 7.75 1.27 1.15
C ARG A 287 8.73 2.09 0.28
N PRO A 288 8.27 3.15 -0.40
CA PRO A 288 9.14 3.98 -1.24
C PRO A 288 10.27 4.63 -0.42
N SER A 289 11.51 4.44 -0.85
CA SER A 289 12.71 4.72 -0.04
C SER A 289 13.67 5.74 -0.64
N GLY A 290 13.75 5.87 -1.97
CA GLY A 290 14.63 6.82 -2.67
C GLY A 290 13.97 7.40 -3.91
N LEU A 291 14.41 8.59 -4.35
CA LEU A 291 13.89 9.31 -5.51
C LEU A 291 15.03 9.80 -6.40
N ALA A 292 14.87 9.70 -7.72
CA ALA A 292 15.80 10.27 -8.69
C ALA A 292 15.13 10.52 -10.05
N LEU A 293 15.64 11.49 -10.80
CA LEU A 293 15.31 11.65 -12.21
C LEU A 293 16.21 10.76 -13.08
N ASP A 294 15.63 10.16 -14.11
CA ASP A 294 16.42 9.59 -15.20
C ASP A 294 16.85 10.66 -16.21
N ARG A 295 17.55 10.24 -17.27
CA ARG A 295 18.06 11.16 -18.30
C ARG A 295 16.99 11.94 -19.05
N ASN A 296 15.78 11.42 -19.10
CA ASN A 296 14.66 12.04 -19.81
C ASN A 296 13.84 12.94 -18.87
N GLY A 297 14.29 13.14 -17.62
CA GLY A 297 13.54 13.88 -16.62
C GLY A 297 12.36 13.11 -16.03
N GLN A 298 12.27 11.80 -16.26
CA GLN A 298 11.24 10.97 -15.65
C GLN A 298 11.60 10.71 -14.19
N LEU A 299 10.67 10.96 -13.27
CA LEU A 299 10.84 10.63 -11.86
C LEU A 299 10.68 9.12 -11.61
N TRP A 300 11.62 8.58 -10.85
CA TRP A 300 11.65 7.18 -10.42
C TRP A 300 11.83 7.09 -8.91
N ALA A 301 11.27 6.03 -8.33
CA ALA A 301 11.43 5.69 -6.93
C ALA A 301 11.97 4.28 -6.73
N GLY A 302 12.78 4.10 -5.70
CA GLY A 302 13.12 2.77 -5.18
C GLY A 302 12.03 2.29 -4.23
N LEU A 303 11.56 1.05 -4.40
CA LEU A 303 10.60 0.39 -3.51
C LEU A 303 11.35 -0.67 -2.69
N GLU A 304 11.71 -0.32 -1.45
CA GLU A 304 12.52 -1.18 -0.59
C GLU A 304 11.77 -2.47 -0.24
N GLY A 305 10.48 -2.36 0.07
CA GLY A 305 9.69 -3.48 0.60
C GLY A 305 9.48 -4.59 -0.42
N THR A 306 9.41 -4.25 -1.71
CA THR A 306 9.19 -5.22 -2.80
C THR A 306 10.39 -5.44 -3.70
N GLY A 307 11.47 -4.67 -3.57
CA GLY A 307 12.68 -4.83 -4.38
C GLY A 307 12.48 -4.41 -5.84
N GLN A 308 11.84 -3.27 -6.06
CA GLN A 308 11.45 -2.79 -7.38
C GLN A 308 11.87 -1.33 -7.62
N MET A 309 12.02 -0.95 -8.89
CA MET A 309 11.97 0.44 -9.31
C MET A 309 10.54 0.79 -9.71
N PHE A 310 10.08 1.96 -9.30
CA PHE A 310 8.75 2.48 -9.59
C PHE A 310 8.86 3.73 -10.45
N ARG A 311 8.22 3.71 -11.62
CA ARG A 311 8.12 4.89 -12.48
C ARG A 311 6.96 5.77 -12.02
N VAL A 312 7.23 7.00 -11.62
CA VAL A 312 6.19 7.94 -11.17
C VAL A 312 5.53 8.60 -12.37
N SER A 313 4.32 8.21 -12.72
CA SER A 313 3.59 8.82 -13.85
C SER A 313 3.08 10.22 -13.50
N GLU A 314 3.12 11.13 -14.47
CA GLU A 314 2.43 12.44 -14.40
C GLU A 314 0.91 12.32 -14.52
N TYR A 315 0.43 11.12 -14.85
CA TYR A 315 -0.96 10.78 -15.02
C TYR A 315 -1.38 9.79 -13.95
N GLN A 316 -2.58 9.97 -13.42
CA GLN A 316 -3.17 9.10 -12.42
C GLN A 316 -4.56 8.65 -12.85
N LEU A 317 -4.87 7.41 -12.50
CA LEU A 317 -6.22 6.86 -12.61
C LEU A 317 -6.75 6.65 -11.20
N LYS A 318 -7.80 7.37 -10.82
CA LYS A 318 -8.40 7.29 -9.48
C LYS A 318 -9.72 6.54 -9.53
N ALA A 319 -9.93 5.62 -8.59
CA ALA A 319 -11.25 5.06 -8.34
C ALA A 319 -12.14 6.13 -7.67
N VAL A 320 -13.26 6.45 -8.29
CA VAL A 320 -14.23 7.46 -7.82
C VAL A 320 -15.37 6.81 -7.06
N SER A 321 -15.92 5.70 -7.58
CA SER A 321 -17.05 4.99 -6.94
C SER A 321 -17.15 3.53 -7.37
N GLY A 322 -17.89 2.73 -6.59
CA GLY A 322 -18.13 1.30 -6.89
C GLY A 322 -17.28 0.32 -6.08
N GLN A 323 -16.55 0.80 -5.07
CA GLN A 323 -15.83 -0.05 -4.11
C GLN A 323 -16.77 -0.84 -3.19
N GLY A 324 -16.38 -2.05 -2.78
CA GLY A 324 -17.05 -2.77 -1.68
C GLY A 324 -18.49 -3.21 -1.95
N GLN A 325 -18.90 -3.34 -3.21
CA GLN A 325 -20.25 -3.75 -3.57
C GLN A 325 -20.49 -5.24 -3.37
N GLU A 326 -21.77 -5.61 -3.22
CA GLU A 326 -22.17 -7.01 -3.12
C GLU A 326 -23.35 -7.33 -4.04
N ALA A 327 -23.42 -8.58 -4.51
CA ALA A 327 -24.55 -9.12 -5.25
C ALA A 327 -24.75 -10.60 -4.95
N THR A 328 -25.96 -11.12 -5.16
CA THR A 328 -26.24 -12.56 -5.10
C THR A 328 -26.05 -13.18 -6.48
N VAL A 329 -25.59 -14.43 -6.59
CA VAL A 329 -25.43 -15.14 -7.87
C VAL A 329 -26.64 -14.93 -8.79
N GLY A 330 -26.38 -14.51 -10.03
CA GLY A 330 -27.40 -14.20 -11.04
C GLY A 330 -27.95 -12.77 -11.02
N GLN A 331 -27.71 -12.00 -9.96
CA GLN A 331 -28.07 -10.57 -9.89
C GLN A 331 -26.95 -9.67 -10.42
N ASP A 332 -27.34 -8.47 -10.86
CA ASP A 332 -26.38 -7.41 -11.17
C ASP A 332 -25.90 -6.75 -9.87
N PHE A 333 -24.64 -6.30 -9.87
CA PHE A 333 -24.11 -5.41 -8.84
C PHE A 333 -24.84 -4.05 -8.92
N PRO A 334 -25.06 -3.37 -7.78
CA PRO A 334 -25.95 -2.21 -7.72
C PRO A 334 -25.46 -0.98 -8.48
N HIS A 335 -24.15 -0.81 -8.64
CA HIS A 335 -23.54 0.36 -9.27
C HIS A 335 -22.40 0.00 -10.23
N PRO A 336 -22.22 0.77 -11.32
CA PRO A 336 -21.02 0.65 -12.16
C PRO A 336 -19.78 1.09 -11.38
N LEU A 337 -18.61 0.67 -11.87
CA LEU A 337 -17.33 1.12 -11.34
C LEU A 337 -16.92 2.40 -12.06
N THR A 338 -16.61 3.45 -11.31
CA THR A 338 -16.23 4.75 -11.89
C THR A 338 -14.78 5.06 -11.57
N VAL A 339 -14.04 5.47 -12.60
CA VAL A 339 -12.69 6.02 -12.45
C VAL A 339 -12.60 7.42 -13.04
N ARG A 340 -11.57 8.17 -12.65
CA ARG A 340 -11.17 9.44 -13.25
C ARG A 340 -9.73 9.38 -13.71
N ALA A 341 -9.50 9.63 -14.98
CA ALA A 341 -8.18 9.86 -15.57
C ALA A 341 -7.88 11.35 -15.50
N GLU A 342 -6.77 11.69 -14.87
CA GLU A 342 -6.34 13.06 -14.68
C GLU A 342 -4.82 13.14 -14.61
N ARG A 343 -4.29 14.33 -14.82
CA ARG A 343 -2.90 14.65 -14.49
C ARG A 343 -2.76 14.80 -12.97
N LEU A 344 -1.53 14.86 -12.48
CA LEU A 344 -1.28 15.10 -11.06
C LEU A 344 -1.84 16.44 -10.58
N ASP A 345 -1.78 17.49 -11.40
CA ASP A 345 -2.42 18.79 -11.15
C ASP A 345 -3.98 18.76 -11.16
N GLN A 346 -4.58 17.56 -11.21
CA GLN A 346 -6.02 17.28 -11.23
C GLN A 346 -6.73 17.75 -12.52
N THR A 347 -5.98 18.16 -13.54
CA THR A 347 -6.53 18.44 -14.87
C THR A 347 -7.13 17.14 -15.44
N PRO A 348 -8.41 17.12 -15.82
CA PRO A 348 -9.05 15.93 -16.39
C PRO A 348 -8.48 15.59 -17.76
N GLU A 349 -8.42 14.29 -18.07
CA GLU A 349 -7.91 13.78 -19.35
C GLU A 349 -9.05 13.14 -20.15
N PRO A 350 -9.70 13.90 -21.06
CA PRO A 350 -10.77 13.39 -21.90
C PRO A 350 -10.25 12.48 -23.00
N GLY A 351 -11.06 11.53 -23.45
CA GLY A 351 -10.69 10.62 -24.54
C GLY A 351 -9.74 9.47 -24.14
N ALA A 352 -9.38 9.35 -22.86
CA ALA A 352 -8.52 8.29 -22.37
C ALA A 352 -9.20 6.93 -22.46
N ALA A 353 -8.53 5.97 -23.11
CA ALA A 353 -8.99 4.60 -23.20
C ALA A 353 -8.68 3.81 -21.91
N ILE A 354 -9.74 3.48 -21.17
CA ILE A 354 -9.70 2.74 -19.91
C ILE A 354 -10.23 1.32 -20.13
N THR A 355 -9.46 0.32 -19.71
CA THR A 355 -9.90 -1.08 -19.70
C THR A 355 -10.15 -1.53 -18.27
N PHE A 356 -11.39 -1.88 -17.95
CA PHE A 356 -11.74 -2.57 -16.71
C PHE A 356 -11.62 -4.08 -16.90
N THR A 357 -11.05 -4.79 -15.94
CA THR A 357 -10.83 -6.25 -16.02
C THR A 357 -11.23 -6.93 -14.72
N VAL A 358 -12.14 -7.90 -14.80
CA VAL A 358 -12.47 -8.77 -13.66
C VAL A 358 -11.32 -9.76 -13.44
N VAL A 359 -10.80 -9.79 -12.21
CA VAL A 359 -9.80 -10.77 -11.79
C VAL A 359 -10.52 -11.96 -11.16
N GLY A 360 -10.57 -13.08 -11.88
CA GLY A 360 -11.26 -14.31 -11.48
C GLY A 360 -12.59 -14.55 -12.19
N ASP A 361 -13.35 -15.52 -11.69
CA ASP A 361 -14.58 -16.04 -12.34
C ASP A 361 -15.88 -15.66 -11.61
N ASN A 362 -15.77 -14.93 -10.51
CA ASN A 362 -16.90 -14.55 -9.66
C ASN A 362 -17.92 -13.65 -10.35
N ALA A 363 -17.51 -12.83 -11.33
CA ALA A 363 -18.41 -11.93 -12.04
C ALA A 363 -17.98 -11.69 -13.50
N ARG A 364 -18.88 -11.11 -14.29
CA ARG A 364 -18.65 -10.69 -15.69
C ARG A 364 -19.37 -9.38 -15.98
N PHE A 365 -18.85 -8.56 -16.89
CA PHE A 365 -19.50 -7.35 -17.34
C PHE A 365 -20.74 -7.66 -18.20
N PHE A 366 -21.82 -6.92 -17.95
CA PHE A 366 -23.12 -7.06 -18.58
C PHE A 366 -23.51 -5.77 -19.36
N PRO A 367 -24.13 -5.90 -20.54
CA PRO A 367 -24.41 -7.13 -21.29
C PRO A 367 -23.17 -7.70 -21.99
N GLY A 368 -23.17 -9.01 -22.26
CA GLY A 368 -22.17 -9.67 -23.10
C GLY A 368 -21.24 -10.66 -22.40
N ASP A 369 -21.41 -10.88 -21.10
CA ASP A 369 -20.67 -11.89 -20.30
C ASP A 369 -19.14 -11.80 -20.43
N ARG A 370 -18.62 -10.57 -20.43
CA ARG A 370 -17.22 -10.28 -20.76
C ARG A 370 -16.36 -10.19 -19.51
N GLN A 371 -15.11 -10.64 -19.60
CA GLN A 371 -14.13 -10.45 -18.53
C GLN A 371 -13.56 -9.03 -18.51
N THR A 372 -13.54 -8.36 -19.65
CA THR A 372 -13.04 -6.99 -19.82
C THR A 372 -14.11 -6.06 -20.36
N ASP A 373 -13.98 -4.78 -20.04
CA ASP A 373 -14.87 -3.72 -20.51
C ASP A 373 -14.08 -2.44 -20.79
N GLN A 374 -14.08 -2.02 -22.06
CA GLN A 374 -13.35 -0.82 -22.51
C GLN A 374 -14.26 0.39 -22.53
N ARG A 375 -13.77 1.50 -21.99
CA ARG A 375 -14.48 2.77 -21.87
C ARG A 375 -13.55 3.93 -22.20
N THR A 376 -14.14 5.02 -22.64
CA THR A 376 -13.43 6.26 -22.92
C THR A 376 -13.87 7.31 -21.92
N THR A 377 -12.94 8.10 -21.40
CA THR A 377 -13.28 9.18 -20.48
C THR A 377 -14.02 10.32 -21.17
N GLY A 378 -14.99 10.91 -20.48
CA GLY A 378 -15.68 12.14 -20.90
C GLY A 378 -14.83 13.39 -20.67
N GLU A 379 -15.42 14.56 -20.93
CA GLU A 379 -14.79 15.88 -20.74
C GLU A 379 -14.31 16.15 -19.31
N ASP A 380 -14.93 15.53 -18.31
CA ASP A 380 -14.55 15.62 -16.90
C ASP A 380 -13.46 14.60 -16.48
N GLY A 381 -12.94 13.83 -17.46
CA GLY A 381 -11.95 12.79 -17.27
C GLY A 381 -12.52 11.50 -16.68
N THR A 382 -13.85 11.36 -16.54
CA THR A 382 -14.45 10.17 -15.90
C THR A 382 -14.85 9.10 -16.91
N ALA A 383 -14.68 7.83 -16.52
CA ALA A 383 -15.17 6.67 -17.26
C ALA A 383 -15.92 5.72 -16.31
N GLN A 384 -17.07 5.20 -16.78
CA GLN A 384 -17.91 4.26 -16.03
C GLN A 384 -17.98 2.92 -16.74
N SER A 385 -17.71 1.84 -16.00
CA SER A 385 -17.86 0.48 -16.50
C SER A 385 -19.34 0.14 -16.78
N SER A 386 -19.56 -0.92 -17.55
CA SER A 386 -20.80 -1.70 -17.50
C SER A 386 -21.05 -2.23 -16.08
N LEU A 387 -22.31 -2.58 -15.79
CA LEU A 387 -22.64 -3.32 -14.56
C LEU A 387 -21.99 -4.72 -14.60
N LEU A 388 -21.64 -5.21 -13.42
CA LEU A 388 -21.20 -6.59 -13.24
C LEU A 388 -22.42 -7.48 -12.95
N ARG A 389 -22.41 -8.69 -13.49
CA ARG A 389 -23.34 -9.79 -13.17
C ARG A 389 -22.62 -10.82 -12.32
N ALA A 390 -23.18 -11.16 -11.17
CA ALA A 390 -22.64 -12.18 -10.27
C ALA A 390 -22.78 -13.59 -10.84
N LYS A 391 -21.71 -14.39 -10.74
CA LYS A 391 -21.57 -15.75 -11.28
C LYS A 391 -21.24 -16.78 -10.21
N GLU A 392 -20.12 -16.60 -9.51
CA GLU A 392 -19.63 -17.57 -8.52
C GLU A 392 -19.42 -16.92 -7.16
N PRO A 393 -19.86 -17.56 -6.06
CA PRO A 393 -19.67 -17.03 -4.70
C PRO A 393 -18.20 -16.79 -4.35
N GLY A 394 -17.94 -15.73 -3.59
CA GLY A 394 -16.60 -15.37 -3.14
C GLY A 394 -16.31 -13.88 -3.25
N THR A 395 -15.11 -13.49 -2.83
CA THR A 395 -14.60 -12.13 -2.96
C THR A 395 -13.69 -12.05 -4.17
N PHE A 396 -13.79 -10.97 -4.93
CA PHE A 396 -12.96 -10.73 -6.10
C PHE A 396 -12.58 -9.24 -6.21
N THR A 397 -11.75 -8.92 -7.19
CA THR A 397 -11.32 -7.55 -7.50
C THR A 397 -11.52 -7.24 -8.97
N VAL A 398 -11.66 -5.96 -9.29
CA VAL A 398 -11.63 -5.46 -10.68
C VAL A 398 -10.49 -4.47 -10.81
N THR A 399 -9.64 -4.62 -11.82
CA THR A 399 -8.61 -3.63 -12.16
C THR A 399 -9.14 -2.67 -13.21
N ALA A 400 -8.63 -1.45 -13.23
CA ALA A 400 -8.84 -0.48 -14.28
C ALA A 400 -7.49 0.06 -14.74
N GLU A 401 -7.25 0.00 -16.05
CA GLU A 401 -5.97 0.30 -16.67
C GLU A 401 -6.12 1.35 -17.77
N TRP A 402 -5.27 2.37 -17.72
CA TRP A 402 -5.06 3.33 -18.78
C TRP A 402 -3.74 3.00 -19.48
N THR A 403 -3.79 2.16 -20.50
CA THR A 403 -2.59 1.59 -21.15
C THR A 403 -1.64 2.66 -21.68
N GLU A 404 -2.17 3.70 -22.33
CA GLU A 404 -1.36 4.73 -23.00
C GLU A 404 -0.50 5.57 -22.04
N LYS A 405 -1.01 5.84 -20.84
CA LYS A 405 -0.32 6.64 -19.81
C LYS A 405 0.09 5.82 -18.58
N GLN A 406 -0.01 4.50 -18.68
CA GLN A 406 0.32 3.54 -17.62
C GLN A 406 -0.39 3.86 -16.29
N GLY A 407 -1.62 4.39 -16.36
CA GLY A 407 -2.46 4.65 -15.19
C GLY A 407 -3.12 3.35 -14.71
N TYR A 408 -3.21 3.16 -13.38
CA TYR A 408 -3.73 1.93 -12.80
C TYR A 408 -4.49 2.19 -11.51
N THR A 409 -5.64 1.53 -11.34
CA THR A 409 -6.34 1.46 -10.06
C THR A 409 -7.11 0.15 -9.92
N ARG A 410 -7.63 -0.14 -8.73
CA ARG A 410 -8.40 -1.36 -8.48
C ARG A 410 -9.58 -1.15 -7.54
N PHE A 411 -10.60 -1.95 -7.76
CA PHE A 411 -11.78 -2.08 -6.92
C PHE A 411 -11.67 -3.35 -6.09
N GLU A 412 -11.75 -3.21 -4.78
CA GLU A 412 -11.57 -4.25 -3.78
C GLU A 412 -12.87 -4.53 -3.02
N ASN A 413 -12.88 -5.65 -2.28
CA ASN A 413 -13.99 -6.08 -1.42
C ASN A 413 -15.31 -6.25 -2.17
N LEU A 414 -15.26 -6.64 -3.45
CA LEU A 414 -16.45 -7.00 -4.22
C LEU A 414 -16.86 -8.42 -3.85
N VAL A 415 -18.11 -8.62 -3.44
CA VAL A 415 -18.58 -9.90 -2.89
C VAL A 415 -19.74 -10.47 -3.70
N VAL A 416 -19.62 -11.74 -4.07
CA VAL A 416 -20.73 -12.53 -4.57
C VAL A 416 -21.23 -13.45 -3.47
N ARG A 417 -22.51 -13.32 -3.12
CA ARG A 417 -23.22 -14.19 -2.18
C ARG A 417 -23.87 -15.33 -2.94
N ALA A 418 -23.83 -16.53 -2.36
CA ALA A 418 -24.55 -17.67 -2.91
C ALA A 418 -26.07 -17.41 -2.94
N THR A 419 -26.74 -17.89 -3.99
CA THR A 419 -28.21 -17.93 -4.00
C THR A 419 -28.67 -18.96 -2.98
N VAL A 420 -29.54 -18.54 -2.08
CA VAL A 420 -30.26 -19.47 -1.20
C VAL A 420 -31.46 -19.98 -1.98
N ASP A 421 -31.47 -21.27 -2.30
CA ASP A 421 -32.59 -21.89 -3.02
C ASP A 421 -33.83 -22.00 -2.11
N LYS A 422 -35.00 -22.33 -2.69
CA LYS A 422 -36.21 -22.59 -1.91
C LYS A 422 -35.99 -23.72 -0.89
N ALA A 423 -36.74 -23.68 0.21
CA ALA A 423 -36.72 -24.73 1.21
C ALA A 423 -36.97 -26.10 0.59
N ASP A 424 -36.07 -27.05 0.87
CA ASP A 424 -36.14 -28.43 0.38
C ASP A 424 -36.42 -29.41 1.53
N SER A 425 -35.80 -29.21 2.69
CA SER A 425 -36.04 -30.04 3.86
C SER A 425 -35.86 -29.29 5.18
N THR A 426 -36.36 -29.87 6.27
CA THR A 426 -35.98 -29.47 7.64
C THR A 426 -35.07 -30.52 8.23
N ARG A 427 -34.04 -30.09 8.95
CA ARG A 427 -33.12 -30.95 9.71
C ARG A 427 -33.27 -30.72 11.20
N TYR A 428 -33.11 -31.78 11.98
CA TYR A 428 -33.08 -31.70 13.44
C TYR A 428 -32.01 -30.71 13.92
N HIS A 429 -32.37 -29.86 14.87
CA HIS A 429 -31.43 -28.98 15.59
C HIS A 429 -31.39 -29.32 17.08
N SER A 430 -32.52 -29.24 17.79
CA SER A 430 -32.58 -29.53 19.23
C SER A 430 -33.99 -29.82 19.74
N GLY A 431 -34.09 -30.41 20.94
CA GLY A 431 -35.33 -30.54 21.70
C GLY A 431 -36.05 -31.89 21.58
N ALA A 432 -35.47 -32.91 20.93
CA ALA A 432 -36.07 -34.24 20.90
C ALA A 432 -35.84 -35.02 22.20
N GLY A 433 -36.72 -35.96 22.52
CA GLY A 433 -36.50 -37.01 23.52
C GLY A 433 -36.71 -36.55 24.96
N GLN A 434 -37.58 -35.57 25.16
CA GLN A 434 -37.89 -35.00 26.46
C GLN A 434 -38.98 -35.78 27.17
N HIS A 435 -38.97 -35.63 28.49
CA HIS A 435 -39.99 -36.15 29.40
C HIS A 435 -40.65 -34.96 30.09
N ALA A 436 -41.95 -35.05 30.36
CA ALA A 436 -42.69 -34.10 31.17
C ALA A 436 -43.80 -34.83 31.94
N ASP A 437 -44.08 -34.37 33.15
CA ASP A 437 -45.23 -34.86 33.92
C ASP A 437 -46.55 -34.43 33.25
N PRO A 438 -47.66 -35.16 33.49
CA PRO A 438 -48.96 -34.79 32.95
C PRO A 438 -49.37 -33.35 33.27
N GLY A 439 -49.64 -32.55 32.22
CA GLY A 439 -50.02 -31.14 32.32
C GLY A 439 -48.87 -30.14 32.36
N GLU A 440 -47.61 -30.59 32.49
CA GLU A 440 -46.45 -29.70 32.58
C GLU A 440 -45.88 -29.32 31.19
N ASN A 441 -45.04 -28.28 31.17
CA ASN A 441 -44.33 -27.88 29.96
C ASN A 441 -43.09 -28.72 29.73
N PHE A 442 -42.78 -29.00 28.47
CA PHE A 442 -41.48 -29.53 28.08
C PHE A 442 -40.41 -28.42 28.15
N ASP A 443 -39.31 -28.69 28.86
CA ASP A 443 -38.29 -27.70 29.21
C ASP A 443 -37.56 -27.11 27.99
N ARG A 444 -37.27 -27.92 26.97
CA ARG A 444 -36.51 -27.52 25.78
C ARG A 444 -37.46 -27.27 24.61
N ARG A 445 -37.22 -26.17 23.90
CA ARG A 445 -37.94 -25.87 22.66
C ARG A 445 -37.49 -26.80 21.54
N LEU A 446 -38.46 -27.32 20.79
CA LEU A 446 -38.19 -28.03 19.54
C LEU A 446 -37.64 -27.04 18.50
N ARG A 447 -36.51 -27.38 17.88
CA ARG A 447 -35.86 -26.57 16.85
C ARG A 447 -35.48 -27.41 15.65
N VAL A 448 -35.67 -26.84 14.46
CA VAL A 448 -35.18 -27.37 13.19
C VAL A 448 -34.40 -26.29 12.44
N VAL A 449 -33.49 -26.70 11.56
CA VAL A 449 -32.89 -25.83 10.53
C VAL A 449 -33.57 -26.13 9.20
N VAL A 450 -34.11 -25.11 8.54
CA VAL A 450 -34.62 -25.19 7.17
C VAL A 450 -33.43 -25.11 6.22
N VAL A 451 -33.31 -26.07 5.30
CA VAL A 451 -32.22 -26.10 4.32
C VAL A 451 -32.75 -26.26 2.90
N ASP A 452 -32.00 -25.75 1.93
CA ASP A 452 -32.23 -26.00 0.51
C ASP A 452 -31.67 -27.37 0.08
N LYS A 453 -31.83 -27.71 -1.21
CA LYS A 453 -31.36 -28.99 -1.78
C LYS A 453 -29.84 -29.21 -1.64
N ASN A 454 -29.07 -28.12 -1.50
CA ASN A 454 -27.62 -28.14 -1.37
C ASN A 454 -27.20 -28.16 0.11
N GLY A 455 -28.17 -28.09 1.03
CA GLY A 455 -27.95 -28.07 2.47
C GLY A 455 -27.67 -26.67 3.05
N ALA A 456 -27.79 -25.61 2.27
CA ALA A 456 -27.62 -24.23 2.77
C ALA A 456 -28.86 -23.80 3.56
N PRO A 457 -28.69 -23.08 4.69
CA PRO A 457 -29.81 -22.64 5.51
C PRO A 457 -30.70 -21.63 4.77
N VAL A 458 -32.03 -21.80 4.87
CA VAL A 458 -33.02 -20.94 4.20
C VAL A 458 -33.75 -20.07 5.23
N PRO A 459 -33.51 -18.74 5.24
CA PRO A 459 -34.12 -17.85 6.20
C PRO A 459 -35.55 -17.45 5.80
N LYS A 460 -36.33 -16.96 6.76
CA LYS A 460 -37.69 -16.40 6.57
C LYS A 460 -38.72 -17.40 6.00
N VAL A 461 -38.48 -18.69 6.20
CA VAL A 461 -39.40 -19.77 5.80
C VAL A 461 -40.31 -20.12 6.98
N ARG A 462 -41.61 -20.24 6.71
CA ARG A 462 -42.58 -20.73 7.70
C ARG A 462 -42.43 -22.25 7.86
N VAL A 463 -42.17 -22.68 9.08
CA VAL A 463 -42.15 -24.07 9.55
C VAL A 463 -43.40 -24.34 10.39
N THR A 464 -44.12 -25.41 10.04
CA THR A 464 -45.26 -25.92 10.80
C THR A 464 -44.78 -27.04 11.71
N PHE A 465 -45.10 -26.98 13.00
CA PHE A 465 -44.93 -28.05 13.98
C PHE A 465 -46.30 -28.63 14.32
N ARG A 466 -46.46 -29.95 14.22
CA ARG A 466 -47.72 -30.63 14.50
C ARG A 466 -47.53 -31.83 15.41
N VAL A 467 -48.27 -31.87 16.50
CA VAL A 467 -48.40 -33.03 17.37
C VAL A 467 -49.20 -34.11 16.64
N MET A 468 -48.67 -35.33 16.60
CA MET A 468 -49.29 -36.46 15.91
C MET A 468 -50.00 -37.39 16.90
N GLY A 469 -51.15 -37.95 16.48
CA GLY A 469 -51.98 -38.82 17.31
C GLY A 469 -53.13 -38.08 18.00
N SER A 470 -53.74 -38.72 19.00
CA SER A 470 -54.96 -38.28 19.70
C SER A 470 -54.72 -37.11 20.68
N ASN A 471 -54.04 -36.05 20.24
CA ASN A 471 -53.68 -34.85 21.02
C ASN A 471 -53.01 -35.12 22.38
N PRO A 472 -51.91 -35.89 22.44
CA PRO A 472 -51.18 -36.15 23.68
C PRO A 472 -50.53 -34.90 24.29
N ALA A 473 -50.32 -33.84 23.51
CA ALA A 473 -49.74 -32.57 23.94
C ALA A 473 -50.26 -31.44 23.05
N SER A 474 -50.00 -30.18 23.41
CA SER A 474 -50.41 -29.01 22.62
C SER A 474 -49.44 -27.84 22.71
N PHE A 475 -49.44 -27.00 21.68
CA PHE A 475 -48.80 -25.69 21.67
C PHE A 475 -49.84 -24.64 22.03
N GLY A 476 -49.93 -24.24 23.31
CA GLY A 476 -50.92 -23.26 23.77
C GLY A 476 -52.37 -23.68 23.50
N GLY A 477 -52.69 -24.97 23.66
CA GLY A 477 -54.02 -25.53 23.43
C GLY A 477 -54.31 -25.98 21.99
N ASN A 478 -53.39 -25.76 21.04
CA ASN A 478 -53.53 -26.21 19.65
C ASN A 478 -52.54 -27.35 19.33
N PRO A 479 -52.95 -28.43 18.63
CA PRO A 479 -52.00 -29.46 18.19
C PRO A 479 -51.00 -28.97 17.13
N THR A 480 -51.19 -27.78 16.56
CA THR A 480 -50.30 -27.22 15.53
C THR A 480 -49.82 -25.82 15.91
N ALA A 481 -48.55 -25.53 15.62
CA ALA A 481 -47.94 -24.21 15.75
C ALA A 481 -47.06 -23.87 14.53
N ASN A 482 -46.83 -22.59 14.29
CA ASN A 482 -45.94 -22.12 13.23
C ASN A 482 -44.79 -21.30 13.82
N ALA A 483 -43.60 -21.42 13.22
CA ALA A 483 -42.46 -20.54 13.47
C ALA A 483 -41.80 -20.15 12.15
N THR A 484 -41.13 -19.00 12.11
CA THR A 484 -40.37 -18.56 10.94
C THR A 484 -38.87 -18.78 11.18
N SER A 485 -38.14 -19.28 10.19
CA SER A 485 -36.68 -19.44 10.30
C SER A 485 -35.95 -18.10 10.37
N GLY A 486 -34.94 -18.01 11.23
CA GLY A 486 -34.02 -16.87 11.33
C GLY A 486 -33.01 -16.82 10.19
N ASP A 487 -32.07 -15.86 10.24
CA ASP A 487 -31.04 -15.68 9.20
C ASP A 487 -30.09 -16.88 9.07
N ASP A 488 -29.98 -17.71 10.12
CA ASP A 488 -29.24 -18.97 10.16
C ASP A 488 -30.07 -20.18 9.70
N GLY A 489 -31.31 -19.96 9.24
CA GLY A 489 -32.26 -21.01 8.85
C GLY A 489 -32.96 -21.71 10.03
N THR A 490 -32.67 -21.36 11.29
CA THR A 490 -33.25 -22.03 12.46
C THR A 490 -34.67 -21.54 12.76
N ALA A 491 -35.63 -22.46 12.88
CA ALA A 491 -36.99 -22.20 13.35
C ALA A 491 -37.21 -22.83 14.73
N THR A 492 -37.76 -22.06 15.68
CA THR A 492 -38.00 -22.51 17.06
C THR A 492 -39.50 -22.60 17.32
N ALA A 493 -40.00 -23.78 17.72
CA ALA A 493 -41.39 -23.96 18.10
C ALA A 493 -41.75 -23.16 19.36
N PRO A 494 -43.03 -22.79 19.55
CA PRO A 494 -43.55 -22.37 20.85
C PRO A 494 -43.39 -23.46 21.94
N VAL A 495 -43.70 -23.10 23.18
CA VAL A 495 -43.73 -24.06 24.30
C VAL A 495 -44.67 -25.21 23.95
N LEU A 496 -44.22 -26.45 24.15
CA LEU A 496 -45.06 -27.64 24.10
C LEU A 496 -45.49 -27.99 25.53
N THR A 497 -46.77 -28.25 25.74
CA THR A 497 -47.35 -28.61 27.04
C THR A 497 -47.94 -30.02 26.96
N ALA A 498 -47.58 -30.88 27.92
CA ALA A 498 -48.06 -32.24 28.04
C ALA A 498 -49.57 -32.30 28.32
N GLY A 499 -50.23 -33.34 27.79
CA GLY A 499 -51.60 -33.69 28.14
C GLY A 499 -51.68 -34.35 29.52
N GLN A 500 -52.87 -34.87 29.85
CA GLN A 500 -53.18 -35.43 31.18
C GLN A 500 -52.91 -36.94 31.31
N GLN A 501 -52.38 -37.59 30.27
CA GLN A 501 -52.17 -39.04 30.23
C GLN A 501 -50.76 -39.36 29.77
N SER A 502 -50.14 -40.34 30.44
CA SER A 502 -48.82 -40.88 30.07
C SER A 502 -48.86 -41.47 28.66
N ALA A 503 -47.92 -41.05 27.82
CA ALA A 503 -47.89 -41.42 26.41
C ALA A 503 -46.52 -41.12 25.77
N SER A 504 -46.11 -41.95 24.81
CA SER A 504 -45.07 -41.58 23.85
C SER A 504 -45.71 -41.04 22.58
N PHE A 505 -45.25 -39.89 22.07
CA PHE A 505 -45.83 -39.29 20.87
C PHE A 505 -44.77 -38.66 19.97
N LYS A 506 -45.21 -38.22 18.79
CA LYS A 506 -44.36 -37.58 17.78
C LYS A 506 -44.81 -36.16 17.50
N VAL A 507 -43.85 -35.29 17.24
CA VAL A 507 -44.10 -33.97 16.63
C VAL A 507 -43.42 -33.94 15.27
N GLU A 508 -44.16 -33.62 14.22
CA GLU A 508 -43.60 -33.43 12.88
C GLU A 508 -43.41 -31.93 12.62
N ALA A 509 -42.22 -31.57 12.12
CA ALA A 509 -41.88 -30.22 11.70
C ALA A 509 -41.55 -30.21 10.21
N TRP A 510 -42.19 -29.34 9.43
CA TRP A 510 -41.89 -29.20 8.01
C TRP A 510 -42.08 -27.76 7.53
N ALA A 511 -41.32 -27.37 6.52
CA ALA A 511 -41.52 -26.13 5.80
C ALA A 511 -42.54 -26.33 4.66
N LYS A 512 -43.29 -25.28 4.32
CA LYS A 512 -44.19 -25.31 3.15
C LYS A 512 -43.38 -25.62 1.88
N ASP A 513 -43.85 -26.56 1.07
CA ASP A 513 -43.23 -27.01 -0.19
C ASP A 513 -41.90 -27.77 -0.05
N ALA A 514 -41.46 -28.08 1.18
CA ALA A 514 -40.32 -28.96 1.43
C ALA A 514 -40.66 -30.43 1.12
N GLN A 515 -39.70 -31.17 0.57
CA GLN A 515 -39.83 -32.60 0.27
C GLN A 515 -39.74 -33.48 1.52
N ALA A 516 -39.09 -33.00 2.59
CA ALA A 516 -38.90 -33.78 3.82
C ALA A 516 -39.06 -32.94 5.11
N GLY A 517 -39.74 -33.54 6.09
CA GLY A 517 -39.91 -33.02 7.45
C GLY A 517 -39.01 -33.70 8.49
N THR A 518 -38.80 -33.04 9.63
CA THR A 518 -38.14 -33.61 10.81
C THR A 518 -39.18 -34.15 11.78
N VAL A 519 -38.92 -35.31 12.37
CA VAL A 519 -39.80 -35.94 13.38
C VAL A 519 -39.09 -35.93 14.74
N PHE A 520 -39.76 -35.38 15.74
CA PHE A 520 -39.37 -35.45 17.15
C PHE A 520 -40.15 -36.56 17.86
N ARG A 521 -39.58 -37.15 18.92
CA ARG A 521 -40.26 -38.11 19.80
C ARG A 521 -40.17 -37.61 21.23
N GLU A 522 -41.31 -37.50 21.90
CA GLU A 522 -41.43 -36.98 23.27
C GLU A 522 -42.24 -37.95 24.13
N TYR A 523 -42.09 -37.84 25.45
CA TYR A 523 -42.66 -38.75 26.43
C TYR A 523 -43.39 -37.97 27.54
N ILE A 524 -44.54 -38.48 27.96
CA ILE A 524 -45.27 -38.04 29.16
C ILE A 524 -45.21 -39.20 30.13
N ASP A 525 -44.69 -38.96 31.33
CA ASP A 525 -44.40 -40.00 32.32
C ASP A 525 -45.65 -40.61 32.98
#